data_AF-A0A4Y8PCW1-F1
#
_entry.id   AF-A0A4Y8PCW1-F1
#
_cell.length_a   1.000
_cell.length_b   1.000
_cell.length_c   1.000
_cell.angle_alpha   90.00
_cell.angle_beta   90.00
_cell.angle_gamma   90.00
#
_symmetry.space_group_name_H-M   'P 1'
#
loop_
_entity.id
_entity.type
_entity.pdbx_description
1 polymer ?
#
loop_
_entity_poly.entity_id
_entity_poly.type
_entity_poly.pdbx_seq_one_letter_code
_entity_poly.pdbx_strand_id
1 'polypeptide(L)'
;MSIKKKKTKGTVEKKETEVKKESVLNTNSTTNLDKPKENDKSMSNSLEKINMADPNLTIMDLSEEERKEFLKVQKERLLDLREQIIYQMEGVSSDVLKSRPEGGESTGFGVHQADAGTDVYDRDFALSLLSQENDSLIEIDDSLKRIEDNSYGICQMCGKPIPIIRLQAIPYARFTVDCQRQLEKEKMYQLRKRWESVPQFADSEELLEEEQGEEEEEKKEKGE
;
A
#
# COMPACT_ATOMS: atom_id res chain seq x y z
N MET A 1 -38.67 -65.69 -40.46
CA MET A 1 -37.43 -64.91 -40.14
C MET A 1 -37.84 -63.48 -39.86
N SER A 2 -37.77 -63.07 -38.59
CA SER A 2 -38.26 -61.78 -38.10
C SER A 2 -37.08 -60.91 -37.68
N ILE A 3 -37.04 -59.64 -38.12
CA ILE A 3 -36.13 -58.63 -37.56
C ILE A 3 -36.86 -57.29 -37.37
N LYS A 4 -37.08 -57.00 -36.07
CA LYS A 4 -36.95 -55.73 -35.33
C LYS A 4 -37.31 -54.39 -36.01
N LYS A 5 -38.10 -53.58 -35.30
CA LYS A 5 -37.60 -52.50 -34.40
C LYS A 5 -38.76 -51.85 -33.62
N LYS A 6 -38.71 -51.90 -32.28
CA LYS A 6 -39.59 -51.17 -31.36
C LYS A 6 -39.05 -49.74 -31.17
N LYS A 7 -39.91 -48.73 -31.31
CA LYS A 7 -39.68 -47.34 -30.86
C LYS A 7 -40.51 -47.12 -29.59
N THR A 8 -39.87 -46.69 -28.51
CA THR A 8 -40.53 -46.20 -27.28
C THR A 8 -40.40 -44.68 -27.22
N LYS A 9 -41.53 -43.99 -27.06
CA LYS A 9 -41.63 -42.54 -26.80
C LYS A 9 -41.56 -42.33 -25.29
N GLY A 10 -40.74 -41.38 -24.83
CA GLY A 10 -40.67 -40.93 -23.44
C GLY A 10 -40.65 -39.42 -23.39
N THR A 11 -41.71 -38.86 -22.82
CA THR A 11 -41.93 -37.47 -22.41
C THR A 11 -41.22 -37.19 -21.09
N VAL A 12 -40.53 -36.05 -20.94
CA VAL A 12 -40.17 -35.48 -19.62
C VAL A 12 -40.28 -33.96 -19.66
N GLU A 13 -40.88 -33.45 -18.59
CA GLU A 13 -41.39 -32.11 -18.31
C GLU A 13 -40.33 -31.02 -18.15
N LYS A 14 -40.74 -29.77 -18.44
CA LYS A 14 -40.07 -28.53 -18.06
C LYS A 14 -40.25 -28.31 -16.56
N LYS A 15 -39.16 -28.02 -15.83
CA LYS A 15 -39.21 -27.42 -14.50
C LYS A 15 -38.62 -26.02 -14.56
N GLU A 16 -39.49 -25.03 -14.39
CA GLU A 16 -39.16 -23.68 -13.98
C GLU A 16 -38.64 -23.72 -12.54
N THR A 17 -37.54 -23.03 -12.24
CA THR A 17 -37.10 -22.78 -10.87
C THR A 17 -36.93 -21.29 -10.64
N GLU A 18 -37.62 -20.84 -9.61
CA GLU A 18 -37.92 -19.47 -9.22
C GLU A 18 -36.70 -18.66 -8.78
N VAL A 19 -36.76 -17.38 -9.11
CA VAL A 19 -35.93 -16.30 -8.57
C VAL A 19 -36.35 -16.05 -7.11
N LYS A 20 -35.39 -16.14 -6.17
CA LYS A 20 -35.50 -15.51 -4.85
C LYS A 20 -34.48 -14.40 -4.73
N LYS A 21 -34.97 -13.15 -4.78
CA LYS A 21 -34.30 -11.98 -4.21
C LYS A 21 -34.59 -11.99 -2.71
N GLU A 22 -33.56 -12.05 -1.89
CA GLU A 22 -33.59 -11.55 -0.52
C GLU A 22 -32.32 -10.75 -0.25
N SER A 23 -32.47 -9.84 0.69
CA SER A 23 -31.82 -8.56 0.85
C SER A 23 -30.84 -8.53 2.02
N VAL A 24 -30.04 -7.47 2.05
CA VAL A 24 -29.38 -6.86 3.21
C VAL A 24 -27.99 -7.41 3.58
N LEU A 25 -27.04 -6.47 3.54
CA LEU A 25 -25.80 -6.35 4.31
C LEU A 25 -25.63 -7.38 5.44
N ASN A 26 -24.50 -8.09 5.43
CA ASN A 26 -23.78 -8.31 6.68
C ASN A 26 -22.27 -8.33 6.48
N THR A 27 -21.64 -7.40 7.18
CA THR A 27 -20.24 -7.32 7.56
C THR A 27 -19.81 -8.57 8.34
N ASN A 28 -18.55 -8.96 8.15
CA ASN A 28 -17.64 -9.66 9.09
C ASN A 28 -16.95 -10.88 8.46
N SER A 29 -15.81 -10.63 7.84
CA SER A 29 -14.77 -11.64 7.62
C SER A 29 -13.63 -11.40 8.60
N THR A 30 -13.93 -11.53 9.89
CA THR A 30 -12.92 -11.92 10.87
C THR A 30 -12.66 -13.40 10.66
N THR A 31 -11.55 -13.75 10.04
CA THR A 31 -11.04 -15.13 10.10
C THR A 31 -9.58 -15.11 10.49
N ASN A 32 -9.38 -15.39 11.79
CA ASN A 32 -8.21 -15.98 12.42
C ASN A 32 -6.91 -15.18 12.34
N LEU A 33 -6.81 -14.18 13.24
CA LEU A 33 -5.54 -13.92 13.90
C LEU A 33 -5.24 -15.13 14.79
N ASP A 34 -4.18 -15.84 14.46
CA ASP A 34 -3.62 -16.87 15.30
C ASP A 34 -3.39 -16.35 16.72
N LYS A 35 -3.74 -17.22 17.67
CA LYS A 35 -3.60 -17.05 19.11
C LYS A 35 -2.23 -16.47 19.47
N PRO A 36 -2.13 -15.41 20.31
CA PRO A 36 -0.83 -14.87 20.71
C PRO A 36 -0.05 -15.97 21.43
N LYS A 37 1.21 -16.18 21.01
CA LYS A 37 2.12 -17.14 21.61
C LYS A 37 2.24 -16.80 23.11
N GLU A 38 2.06 -17.78 23.99
CA GLU A 38 2.01 -17.60 25.45
C GLU A 38 3.30 -17.04 26.10
N ASN A 39 4.34 -16.75 25.32
CA ASN A 39 5.62 -16.25 25.80
C ASN A 39 5.64 -14.72 26.06
N ASP A 40 4.59 -14.00 25.67
CA ASP A 40 4.51 -12.54 25.80
C ASP A 40 4.26 -12.04 27.23
N LYS A 41 3.83 -12.91 28.16
CA LYS A 41 3.36 -12.49 29.51
C LYS A 41 4.46 -12.33 30.56
N SER A 42 5.65 -12.89 30.36
CA SER A 42 6.73 -12.81 31.37
C SER A 42 7.68 -11.64 31.14
N MET A 43 7.92 -11.25 29.89
CA MET A 43 8.82 -10.14 29.52
C MET A 43 8.13 -8.78 29.40
N SER A 44 6.81 -8.75 29.21
CA SER A 44 5.99 -7.54 29.26
C SER A 44 6.09 -6.83 30.62
N ASN A 45 6.15 -7.57 31.73
CA ASN A 45 6.12 -7.00 33.08
C ASN A 45 7.41 -6.28 33.53
N SER A 46 8.57 -6.56 32.91
CA SER A 46 9.85 -5.90 33.28
C SER A 46 10.14 -4.68 32.40
N LEU A 47 9.77 -4.72 31.12
CA LEU A 47 9.95 -3.61 30.17
C LEU A 47 8.84 -2.55 30.26
N GLU A 48 7.62 -2.90 30.72
CA GLU A 48 6.57 -1.90 30.99
C GLU A 48 6.94 -0.95 32.14
N LYS A 49 7.71 -1.40 33.12
CA LYS A 49 8.19 -0.55 34.23
C LYS A 49 9.17 0.53 33.77
N ILE A 50 9.87 0.31 32.66
CA ILE A 50 10.85 1.24 32.10
C ILE A 50 10.14 2.44 31.43
N ASN A 51 8.94 2.23 30.89
CA ASN A 51 8.17 3.26 30.19
C ASN A 51 7.61 4.37 31.10
N MET A 52 7.56 4.14 32.43
CA MET A 52 7.06 5.11 33.41
C MET A 52 8.16 5.87 34.17
N ALA A 53 9.44 5.49 34.01
CA ALA A 53 10.54 6.06 34.79
C ALA A 53 11.24 7.25 34.12
N ASP A 54 11.58 7.17 32.82
CA ASP A 54 12.24 8.25 32.09
C ASP A 54 11.97 8.22 30.57
N PRO A 55 11.43 9.30 29.96
CA PRO A 55 11.07 9.31 28.54
C PRO A 55 12.27 9.32 27.58
N ASN A 56 13.49 9.52 28.09
CA ASN A 56 14.71 9.63 27.32
C ASN A 56 15.68 8.47 27.51
N LEU A 57 15.26 7.37 28.16
CA LEU A 57 16.15 6.22 28.37
C LEU A 57 16.59 5.61 27.03
N THR A 58 17.88 5.31 26.89
CA THR A 58 18.47 4.80 25.65
C THR A 58 19.08 3.40 25.81
N ILE A 59 19.31 2.70 24.69
CA ILE A 59 19.92 1.36 24.70
C ILE A 59 21.32 1.36 25.34
N MET A 60 22.04 2.49 25.28
CA MET A 60 23.38 2.62 25.85
C MET A 60 23.38 2.66 27.38
N ASP A 61 22.23 2.98 27.99
CA ASP A 61 22.07 3.06 29.45
C ASP A 61 21.74 1.70 30.09
N LEU A 62 21.47 0.67 29.27
CA LEU A 62 21.12 -0.68 29.72
C LEU A 62 22.37 -1.53 30.03
N SER A 63 22.21 -2.50 30.94
CA SER A 63 23.24 -3.53 31.15
C SER A 63 23.47 -4.37 29.88
N GLU A 64 24.62 -5.02 29.77
CA GLU A 64 24.93 -5.88 28.61
C GLU A 64 23.91 -7.00 28.39
N GLU A 65 23.37 -7.57 29.47
CA GLU A 65 22.38 -8.65 29.42
C GLU A 65 21.02 -8.12 28.95
N GLU A 66 20.53 -7.02 29.53
CA GLU A 66 19.26 -6.39 29.14
C GLU A 66 19.27 -5.90 27.69
N ARG A 67 20.40 -5.37 27.24
CA ARG A 67 20.58 -4.93 25.85
C ARG A 67 20.49 -6.09 24.86
N LYS A 68 21.13 -7.23 25.16
CA LYS A 68 21.05 -8.42 24.29
C LYS A 68 19.63 -8.96 24.22
N GLU A 69 18.96 -9.03 25.36
CA GLU A 69 17.56 -9.49 25.41
C GLU A 69 16.63 -8.52 24.67
N PHE A 70 16.82 -7.22 24.84
CA PHE A 70 16.07 -6.20 24.10
C PHE A 70 16.26 -6.34 22.58
N LEU A 71 17.50 -6.49 22.11
CA LEU A 71 17.79 -6.66 20.68
C LEU A 71 17.16 -7.93 20.11
N LYS A 72 17.15 -9.02 20.88
CA LYS A 72 16.49 -10.27 20.48
C LYS A 72 14.99 -10.08 20.30
N VAL A 73 14.33 -9.43 21.27
CA VAL A 73 12.89 -9.11 21.19
C VAL A 73 12.59 -8.18 20.02
N GLN A 74 13.41 -7.15 19.79
CA GLN A 74 13.21 -6.25 18.65
C GLN A 74 13.44 -6.96 17.32
N LYS A 75 14.40 -7.87 17.23
CA LYS A 75 14.63 -8.67 16.02
C LYS A 75 13.42 -9.54 15.69
N GLU A 76 12.83 -10.22 16.67
CA GLU A 76 11.62 -11.01 16.48
C GLU A 76 10.46 -10.14 15.99
N ARG A 77 10.22 -8.99 16.64
CA ARG A 77 9.19 -8.02 16.19
C ARG A 77 9.40 -7.52 14.76
N LEU A 78 10.64 -7.25 14.36
CA LEU A 78 10.94 -6.81 12.99
C LEU A 78 10.68 -7.91 11.96
N LEU A 79 10.97 -9.18 12.30
CA LEU A 79 10.67 -10.31 11.43
C LEU A 79 9.16 -10.52 11.29
N ASP A 80 8.41 -10.44 12.38
CA ASP A 80 6.95 -10.52 12.35
C ASP A 80 6.35 -9.40 11.50
N LEU A 81 6.82 -8.15 11.67
CA LEU A 81 6.39 -7.01 10.85
C LEU A 81 6.72 -7.20 9.37
N ARG A 82 7.90 -7.73 9.06
CA ARG A 82 8.31 -8.03 7.68
C ARG A 82 7.36 -9.04 7.03
N GLU A 83 7.03 -10.12 7.74
CA GLU A 83 6.08 -11.12 7.25
C GLU A 83 4.68 -10.53 7.05
N GLN A 84 4.21 -9.70 7.99
CA GLN A 84 2.93 -9.01 7.89
C GLN A 84 2.85 -8.11 6.65
N ILE A 85 3.89 -7.31 6.38
CA ILE A 85 3.92 -6.42 5.21
C ILE A 85 3.95 -7.24 3.92
N ILE A 86 4.75 -8.30 3.84
CA ILE A 86 4.80 -9.16 2.66
C ILE A 86 3.43 -9.78 2.37
N TYR A 87 2.73 -10.23 3.41
CA TYR A 87 1.38 -10.76 3.28
C TYR A 87 0.37 -9.71 2.79
N GLN A 88 0.44 -8.48 3.32
CA GLN A 88 -0.40 -7.35 2.87
C GLN A 88 -0.14 -7.02 1.39
N MET A 89 1.13 -6.91 1.00
CA MET A 89 1.54 -6.65 -0.38
C MET A 89 1.05 -7.73 -1.35
N GLU A 90 1.12 -9.01 -0.98
CA GLU A 90 0.64 -10.11 -1.82
C GLU A 90 -0.88 -10.03 -2.04
N GLY A 91 -1.64 -9.70 -1.00
CA GLY A 91 -3.08 -9.46 -1.09
C GLY A 91 -3.41 -8.34 -2.08
N VAL A 92 -2.86 -7.15 -1.87
CA VAL A 92 -3.10 -5.95 -2.69
C VAL A 92 -2.62 -6.17 -4.14
N SER A 93 -1.45 -6.77 -4.33
CA SER A 93 -0.93 -7.08 -5.67
C SER A 93 -1.85 -8.05 -6.42
N SER A 94 -2.41 -9.06 -5.74
CA SER A 94 -3.33 -10.00 -6.37
C SER A 94 -4.62 -9.32 -6.83
N ASP A 95 -5.10 -8.34 -6.08
CA ASP A 95 -6.31 -7.59 -6.41
C ASP A 95 -6.08 -6.64 -7.60
N VAL A 96 -4.93 -5.97 -7.64
CA VAL A 96 -4.51 -5.17 -8.81
C VAL A 96 -4.39 -6.04 -10.06
N LEU A 97 -3.85 -7.26 -9.96
CA LEU A 97 -3.73 -8.17 -11.11
C LEU A 97 -5.07 -8.71 -11.59
N LYS A 98 -6.04 -8.95 -10.69
CA LYS A 98 -7.40 -9.38 -11.06
C LYS A 98 -8.26 -8.25 -11.62
N SER A 99 -8.02 -7.01 -11.18
CA SER A 99 -8.67 -5.82 -11.73
C SER A 99 -8.25 -5.53 -13.17
N ARG A 100 -7.13 -6.13 -13.61
CA ARG A 100 -6.76 -6.17 -15.02
C ARG A 100 -7.57 -7.29 -15.69
N PRO A 101 -8.36 -7.01 -16.74
CA PRO A 101 -9.09 -8.06 -17.44
C PRO A 101 -8.09 -9.08 -17.99
N GLU A 102 -8.26 -10.35 -17.61
CA GLU A 102 -7.48 -11.47 -18.14
C GLU A 102 -7.79 -11.62 -19.64
N GLY A 103 -6.97 -10.98 -20.45
CA GLY A 103 -7.10 -10.96 -21.90
C GLY A 103 -6.42 -9.72 -22.42
N GLY A 104 -5.31 -9.90 -23.13
CA GLY A 104 -4.74 -8.82 -23.93
C GLY A 104 -5.79 -8.22 -24.87
N GLU A 105 -5.45 -7.10 -25.48
CA GLU A 105 -6.33 -6.30 -26.35
C GLU A 105 -7.54 -5.67 -25.64
N SER A 106 -7.30 -4.43 -25.21
CA SER A 106 -8.32 -3.40 -25.02
C SER A 106 -9.28 -3.35 -26.21
N THR A 107 -10.35 -4.11 -26.15
CA THR A 107 -11.56 -3.82 -26.92
C THR A 107 -12.57 -3.31 -25.92
N GLY A 108 -12.72 -1.99 -25.87
CA GLY A 108 -13.64 -1.25 -25.01
C GLY A 108 -15.12 -1.50 -25.32
N PHE A 109 -15.50 -2.76 -25.46
CA PHE A 109 -16.87 -3.23 -25.69
C PHE A 109 -17.33 -4.00 -24.44
N GLY A 110 -17.44 -3.31 -23.30
CA GLY A 110 -17.95 -3.93 -22.08
C GLY A 110 -17.70 -3.14 -20.79
N VAL A 111 -16.72 -2.24 -20.78
CA VAL A 111 -16.48 -1.33 -19.65
C VAL A 111 -17.43 -0.15 -19.79
N HIS A 112 -18.31 0.06 -18.82
CA HIS A 112 -19.11 1.28 -18.78
C HIS A 112 -18.16 2.47 -18.60
N GLN A 113 -18.27 3.49 -19.46
CA GLN A 113 -17.48 4.73 -19.33
C GLN A 113 -17.61 5.37 -17.94
N ALA A 114 -18.72 5.10 -17.24
CA ALA A 114 -18.95 5.53 -15.86
C ALA A 114 -18.04 4.84 -14.83
N ASP A 115 -17.61 3.60 -15.07
CA ASP A 115 -16.83 2.80 -14.13
C ASP A 115 -15.31 2.97 -14.36
N ALA A 116 -14.91 3.39 -15.57
CA ALA A 116 -13.51 3.57 -15.94
C ALA A 116 -12.75 4.57 -15.04
N GLY A 117 -13.42 5.60 -14.51
CA GLY A 117 -12.80 6.54 -13.56
C GLY A 117 -12.52 5.93 -12.19
N THR A 118 -13.45 5.09 -11.71
CA THR A 118 -13.33 4.37 -10.44
C THR A 118 -12.21 3.34 -10.52
N ASP A 119 -12.18 2.53 -11.59
CA ASP A 119 -11.15 1.50 -11.79
C ASP A 119 -9.73 2.11 -11.83
N VAL A 120 -9.56 3.28 -12.46
CA VAL A 120 -8.29 4.00 -12.50
C VAL A 120 -7.90 4.49 -11.10
N TYR A 121 -8.84 5.09 -10.36
CA TYR A 121 -8.60 5.56 -9.00
C TYR A 121 -8.19 4.43 -8.05
N ASP A 122 -8.93 3.31 -8.07
CA ASP A 122 -8.66 2.15 -7.21
C ASP A 122 -7.29 1.55 -7.51
N ARG A 123 -6.92 1.49 -8.79
CA ARG A 123 -5.59 1.04 -9.22
C ARG A 123 -4.48 1.97 -8.74
N ASP A 124 -4.62 3.28 -8.93
CA ASP A 124 -3.61 4.25 -8.52
C ASP A 124 -3.45 4.28 -6.99
N PHE A 125 -4.57 4.15 -6.26
CA PHE A 125 -4.56 3.99 -4.81
C PHE A 125 -3.81 2.73 -4.37
N ALA A 126 -4.10 1.58 -4.98
CA ALA A 126 -3.42 0.32 -4.67
C ALA A 126 -1.91 0.39 -4.98
N LEU A 127 -1.51 1.02 -6.08
CA LEU A 127 -0.10 1.24 -6.41
C LEU A 127 0.60 2.16 -5.40
N SER A 128 -0.07 3.23 -4.95
CA SER A 128 0.45 4.11 -3.91
C SER A 128 0.65 3.37 -2.58
N LEU A 129 -0.29 2.51 -2.21
CA LEU A 129 -0.20 1.69 -1.00
C LEU A 129 0.98 0.70 -1.08
N LEU A 130 1.12 -0.02 -2.20
CA LEU A 130 2.24 -0.93 -2.44
C LEU A 130 3.60 -0.22 -2.40
N SER A 131 3.68 1.01 -2.91
CA SER A 131 4.90 1.82 -2.82
C SER A 131 5.26 2.14 -1.37
N GLN A 132 4.27 2.52 -0.55
CA GLN A 132 4.49 2.82 0.86
C GLN A 132 4.89 1.58 1.68
N GLU A 133 4.26 0.44 1.42
CA GLU A 133 4.60 -0.84 2.05
C GLU A 133 6.02 -1.28 1.68
N ASN A 134 6.41 -1.12 0.41
CA ASN A 134 7.78 -1.41 -0.03
C ASN A 134 8.82 -0.50 0.64
N ASP A 135 8.55 0.80 0.76
CA ASP A 135 9.42 1.73 1.51
C ASP A 135 9.58 1.27 2.96
N SER A 136 8.48 0.84 3.60
CA SER A 136 8.49 0.32 4.97
C SER A 136 9.29 -0.99 5.09
N LEU A 137 9.18 -1.89 4.10
CA LEU A 137 9.95 -3.13 4.02
C LEU A 137 11.46 -2.85 3.97
N ILE A 138 11.87 -1.87 3.14
CA ILE A 138 13.26 -1.44 3.03
C ILE A 138 13.76 -0.92 4.39
N GLU A 139 12.96 -0.14 5.11
CA GLU A 139 13.33 0.36 6.44
C GLU A 139 13.49 -0.77 7.48
N ILE A 140 12.63 -1.80 7.42
CA ILE A 140 12.70 -2.97 8.30
C ILE A 140 13.95 -3.80 7.98
N ASP A 141 14.21 -4.09 6.71
CA ASP A 141 15.39 -4.87 6.30
C ASP A 141 16.69 -4.13 6.68
N ASP A 142 16.73 -2.80 6.52
CA ASP A 142 17.85 -1.98 6.99
C ASP A 142 17.98 -1.98 8.51
N SER A 143 16.87 -2.01 9.24
CA SER A 143 16.87 -2.12 10.70
C SER A 143 17.44 -3.46 11.17
N LEU A 144 17.08 -4.56 10.50
CA LEU A 144 17.63 -5.89 10.78
C LEU A 144 19.14 -5.93 10.57
N LYS A 145 19.65 -5.35 9.48
CA LYS A 145 21.10 -5.22 9.25
C LYS A 145 21.80 -4.43 10.36
N ARG A 146 21.19 -3.35 10.85
CA ARG A 146 21.76 -2.56 11.97
C ARG A 146 21.85 -3.32 13.28
N ILE A 147 20.93 -4.27 13.51
CA ILE A 147 21.02 -5.16 14.68
C ILE A 147 22.23 -6.08 14.53
N GLU A 148 22.50 -6.59 13.32
CA GLU A 148 23.68 -7.43 13.04
C GLU A 148 24.99 -6.63 13.17
N ASP A 149 24.99 -5.38 12.71
CA ASP A 149 26.13 -4.46 12.80
C ASP A 149 26.31 -3.82 14.19
N ASN A 150 25.47 -4.15 15.18
CA ASN A 150 25.43 -3.52 16.51
C ASN A 150 25.26 -1.99 16.49
N SER A 151 24.71 -1.42 15.41
CA SER A 151 24.45 0.02 15.24
C SER A 151 22.99 0.40 15.49
N TYR A 152 22.16 -0.56 15.91
CA TYR A 152 20.75 -0.36 16.21
C TYR A 152 20.53 0.64 17.35
N GLY A 153 19.54 1.52 17.19
CA GLY A 153 19.24 2.57 18.16
C GLY A 153 20.16 3.80 18.11
N ILE A 154 20.98 3.94 17.07
CA ILE A 154 21.77 5.15 16.81
C ILE A 154 21.19 5.89 15.61
N CYS A 155 20.97 7.20 15.75
CA CYS A 155 20.43 8.03 14.67
C CYS A 155 21.45 8.23 13.55
N GLN A 156 21.08 7.91 12.31
CA GLN A 156 21.99 8.02 11.16
C GLN A 156 22.35 9.47 10.77
N MET A 157 21.49 10.46 11.07
CA MET A 157 21.78 11.87 10.79
C MET A 157 22.70 12.53 11.83
N CYS A 158 22.36 12.41 13.11
CA CYS A 158 23.06 13.15 14.17
C CYS A 158 23.97 12.31 15.07
N GLY A 159 23.99 10.98 14.90
CA GLY A 159 24.77 10.05 15.75
C GLY A 159 24.28 9.90 17.19
N LYS A 160 23.22 10.62 17.60
CA LYS A 160 22.64 10.52 18.94
C LYS A 160 21.87 9.21 19.13
N PRO A 161 21.83 8.66 20.35
CA PRO A 161 21.02 7.48 20.66
C PRO A 161 19.52 7.79 20.55
N ILE A 162 18.75 6.80 20.10
CA ILE A 162 17.30 6.83 19.96
C ILE A 162 16.68 6.29 21.25
N PRO A 163 15.67 6.96 21.83
CA PRO A 163 15.05 6.53 23.07
C PRO A 163 14.34 5.17 22.90
N ILE A 164 14.42 4.32 23.93
CA ILE A 164 13.86 2.96 23.93
C ILE A 164 12.35 2.98 23.70
N ILE A 165 11.64 3.92 24.32
CA ILE A 165 10.18 4.07 24.15
C ILE A 165 9.81 4.23 22.68
N ARG A 166 10.63 4.96 21.91
CA ARG A 166 10.41 5.14 20.48
C ARG A 166 10.67 3.86 19.71
N LEU A 167 11.72 3.12 20.04
CA LEU A 167 12.02 1.83 19.40
C LEU A 167 10.98 0.77 19.75
N GLN A 168 10.38 0.83 20.94
CA GLN A 168 9.27 -0.05 21.31
C GLN A 168 8.00 0.26 20.51
N ALA A 169 7.74 1.54 20.23
CA ALA A 169 6.59 1.96 19.43
C ALA A 169 6.79 1.76 17.92
N ILE A 170 7.98 2.08 17.42
CA ILE A 170 8.37 1.99 16.01
C ILE A 170 9.75 1.33 15.93
N PRO A 171 9.82 0.00 15.73
CA PRO A 171 11.08 -0.75 15.83
C PRO A 171 12.06 -0.50 14.69
N TYR A 172 11.60 -0.03 13.52
CA TYR A 172 12.43 0.28 12.36
C TYR A 172 12.88 1.75 12.29
N ALA A 173 12.61 2.55 13.34
CA ALA A 173 12.93 3.97 13.36
C ALA A 173 14.42 4.26 13.12
N ARG A 174 14.73 5.05 12.08
CA ARG A 174 16.11 5.41 11.67
C ARG A 174 16.68 6.65 12.36
N PHE A 175 15.79 7.55 12.76
CA PHE A 175 16.13 8.89 13.24
C PHE A 175 15.47 9.19 14.59
N THR A 176 16.07 10.12 15.32
CA THR A 176 15.41 10.77 16.46
C THR A 176 14.23 11.63 16.00
N VAL A 177 13.33 11.97 16.92
CA VAL A 177 12.14 12.79 16.63
C VAL A 177 12.54 14.15 16.02
N ASP A 178 13.58 14.79 16.55
CA ASP A 178 14.03 16.09 16.05
C ASP A 178 14.61 16.01 14.63
N CYS A 179 15.44 14.99 14.35
CA CYS A 179 15.99 14.76 13.02
C CYS A 179 14.90 14.39 12.01
N GLN A 180 13.93 13.56 12.42
CA GLN A 180 12.80 13.22 11.57
C GLN A 180 11.96 14.47 11.22
N ARG A 181 11.66 15.33 12.20
CA ARG A 181 10.96 16.60 11.97
C ARG A 181 11.70 17.50 10.98
N GLN A 182 13.03 17.52 11.03
CA GLN A 182 13.84 18.30 10.09
C GLN A 182 13.74 17.74 8.67
N LEU A 183 13.87 16.42 8.49
CA LEU A 183 13.70 15.76 7.19
C LEU A 183 12.30 15.98 6.60
N GLU A 184 11.26 15.86 7.42
CA GLU A 184 9.89 16.09 6.98
C GLU A 184 9.69 17.55 6.55
N LYS A 185 10.21 18.52 7.32
CA LYS A 185 10.16 19.93 6.95
C LYS A 185 10.91 20.22 5.65
N GLU A 186 12.08 19.61 5.46
CA GLU A 186 12.85 19.73 4.22
C GLU A 186 12.08 19.12 3.05
N LYS A 187 11.53 17.90 3.20
CA LYS A 187 10.70 17.24 2.19
C LYS A 187 9.51 18.12 1.79
N MET A 188 8.81 18.70 2.77
CA MET A 188 7.69 19.61 2.52
C MET A 188 8.13 20.90 1.80
N TYR A 189 9.28 21.46 2.18
CA TYR A 189 9.85 22.62 1.50
C TYR A 189 10.21 22.31 0.03
N GLN A 190 10.81 21.14 -0.24
CA GLN A 190 11.13 20.71 -1.60
C GLN A 190 9.88 20.45 -2.43
N LEU A 191 8.84 19.84 -1.85
CA LEU A 191 7.55 19.65 -2.52
C LEU A 191 6.89 21.00 -2.85
N ARG A 192 6.90 21.96 -1.92
CA ARG A 192 6.38 23.31 -2.15
C ARG A 192 7.14 24.01 -3.28
N LYS A 193 8.47 23.94 -3.28
CA LYS A 193 9.31 24.48 -4.37
C LYS A 193 9.02 23.82 -5.70
N ARG A 194 8.83 22.51 -5.71
CA ARG A 194 8.45 21.77 -6.92
C ARG A 194 7.15 22.34 -7.50
N TRP A 195 6.12 22.54 -6.67
CA TRP A 195 4.85 23.13 -7.09
C TRP A 195 4.99 24.56 -7.62
N GLU A 196 5.78 25.41 -6.96
CA GLU A 196 6.09 26.78 -7.44
C GLU A 196 6.87 26.80 -8.76
N SER A 197 7.63 25.74 -9.06
CA SER A 197 8.41 25.61 -10.29
C SER A 197 7.67 24.95 -11.44
N VAL A 198 6.44 24.45 -11.22
CA VAL A 198 5.60 23.96 -12.32
C VAL A 198 5.15 25.19 -13.11
N PRO A 199 5.42 25.27 -14.44
CA PRO A 199 4.86 26.33 -15.25
C PRO A 199 3.34 26.29 -15.10
N GLN A 200 2.80 27.30 -14.43
CA GLN A 200 1.36 27.52 -14.34
C GLN A 200 0.91 27.72 -15.79
N PHE A 201 0.16 26.75 -16.32
CA PHE A 201 -0.42 26.69 -17.67
C PHE A 201 -0.03 27.88 -18.56
N ALA A 202 0.82 27.65 -19.56
CA ALA A 202 1.12 28.62 -20.61
C ALA A 202 -0.16 29.40 -20.94
N ASP A 203 -0.08 30.72 -20.74
CA ASP A 203 -1.20 31.64 -20.91
C ASP A 203 -1.93 31.28 -22.20
N SER A 204 -3.16 30.78 -22.05
CA SER A 204 -4.04 30.29 -23.12
C SER A 204 -4.53 31.39 -24.07
N GLU A 205 -3.75 32.46 -24.20
CA GLU A 205 -4.01 33.63 -25.03
C GLU A 205 -3.16 33.59 -26.31
N GLU A 206 -2.11 32.77 -26.39
CA GLU A 206 -1.25 32.62 -27.58
C GLU A 206 -1.78 31.59 -28.60
N LEU A 207 -2.85 30.84 -28.30
CA LEU A 207 -3.42 29.79 -29.16
C LEU A 207 -4.78 30.17 -29.79
N LEU A 208 -5.07 31.47 -29.90
CA LEU A 208 -6.28 32.02 -30.53
C LEU A 208 -6.01 32.96 -31.72
N GLU A 209 -4.75 33.06 -32.19
CA GLU A 209 -4.40 33.90 -33.34
C GLU A 209 -4.23 33.12 -34.66
N GLU A 210 -4.25 31.77 -34.64
CA GLU A 210 -4.05 30.96 -35.86
C GLU A 210 -5.34 30.56 -36.59
N GLU A 211 -6.53 30.70 -36.00
CA GLU A 211 -7.81 30.37 -36.68
C GLU A 211 -8.38 31.49 -37.58
N GLN A 212 -7.76 32.68 -37.64
CA GLN A 212 -8.24 33.77 -38.54
C GLN A 212 -7.48 33.83 -39.89
N GLY A 213 -6.53 32.93 -40.13
CA GLY A 213 -5.74 32.92 -41.36
C GLY A 213 -6.30 32.07 -42.51
N GLU A 214 -7.18 31.10 -42.24
CA GLU A 214 -7.58 30.10 -43.26
C GLU A 214 -8.91 30.40 -43.97
N GLU A 215 -9.74 31.34 -43.51
CA GLU A 215 -11.00 31.68 -44.19
C GLU A 215 -10.87 32.73 -45.32
N GLU A 216 -9.74 33.43 -45.45
CA GLU A 216 -9.57 34.45 -46.51
C GLU A 216 -8.97 33.93 -47.82
N GLU A 217 -8.31 32.76 -47.85
CA GLU A 217 -7.76 32.22 -49.11
C GLU A 217 -8.80 31.47 -49.96
N GLU A 218 -9.85 30.88 -49.37
CA GLU A 218 -10.84 30.11 -50.16
C GLU A 218 -11.83 30.99 -50.95
N LYS A 219 -11.87 32.31 -50.71
CA LYS A 219 -12.69 33.26 -51.50
C LYS A 219 -11.97 33.85 -52.72
N LYS A 220 -10.67 33.63 -52.89
CA LYS A 220 -9.93 34.10 -54.08
C LYS A 220 -9.89 33.09 -55.24
N GLU A 221 -10.15 31.81 -55.01
CA GLU A 221 -10.11 30.78 -56.07
C GLU A 221 -11.47 30.50 -56.77
N LYS A 222 -12.58 31.14 -56.34
CA LYS A 222 -13.90 30.98 -56.98
C LYS A 222 -14.41 32.23 -57.70
N GLY A 223 -13.52 33.16 -58.02
CA GLY A 223 -13.86 34.43 -58.64
C GLY A 223 -12.91 34.83 -59.78
N GLU A 224 -12.74 33.97 -60.78
CA GLU A 224 -12.31 34.36 -62.14
C GLU A 224 -12.91 33.42 -63.19
#